data_AF-A0A2R6JS61-F1
#
_entry.id   AF-A0A2R6JS61-F1
#
_cell.length_a   1.000
_cell.length_b   1.000
_cell.length_c   1.000
_cell.angle_alpha   90.00
_cell.angle_beta   90.00
_cell.angle_gamma   90.00
#
_symmetry.space_group_name_H-M   'P 1'
#
loop_
_entity.id
_entity.type
_entity.pdbx_description
1 polymer ?
#
loop_
_entity_poly.entity_id
_entity_poly.type
_entity_poly.pdbx_seq_one_letter_code
_entity_poly.pdbx_strand_id
1 'polypeptide(L)' 'MSDGVEPPPALNLLAVGGLAGSVLLALAGMFAVPPLMDMGLSFTVAFVAVATAEVGAAVGVVVSTLNLYDDGGL' A
#
# COMPACT_ATOMS: atom_id res chain seq x y z
N MET A 1 43.74 1.49 10.23
CA MET A 1 42.64 1.52 9.26
C MET A 1 41.45 0.91 9.98
N SER A 2 40.57 1.74 10.53
CA SER A 2 39.28 1.25 11.02
C SER A 2 38.44 0.99 9.77
N ASP A 3 38.14 -0.27 9.49
CA ASP A 3 37.18 -0.63 8.44
C ASP A 3 35.89 0.14 8.73
N GLY A 4 35.58 1.10 7.87
CA GLY A 4 34.39 1.94 7.96
C GLY A 4 33.18 1.07 7.65
N VAL A 5 32.62 0.42 8.67
CA VAL A 5 31.35 -0.27 8.55
C VAL A 5 30.27 0.80 8.43
N GLU A 6 29.82 1.03 7.20
CA GLU A 6 28.68 1.88 6.92
C GLU A 6 27.46 1.31 7.66
N PRO A 7 26.73 2.12 8.45
CA PRO A 7 25.57 1.63 9.18
C PRO A 7 24.54 1.03 8.21
N PRO A 8 23.85 -0.07 8.58
CA PRO A 8 22.85 -0.67 7.71
C PRO A 8 21.73 0.33 7.39
N PRO A 9 21.09 0.23 6.20
CA PRO A 9 20.01 1.11 5.80
C PRO A 9 18.91 1.15 6.86
N ALA A 10 18.45 2.35 7.22
CA ALA A 10 17.41 2.52 8.22
C ALA A 10 16.04 2.19 7.63
N LEU A 11 15.18 1.52 8.40
CA LEU A 11 13.82 1.20 7.95
C LEU A 11 12.94 2.46 8.00
N ASN A 12 12.31 2.81 6.89
CA ASN A 12 11.40 3.94 6.82
C ASN A 12 10.00 3.54 7.34
N LEU A 13 9.67 4.01 8.55
CA LEU A 13 8.38 3.70 9.19
C LEU A 13 7.16 4.22 8.41
N LEU A 14 7.30 5.32 7.66
CA LEU A 14 6.22 5.82 6.81
C LEU A 14 5.96 4.86 5.65
N ALA A 15 7.02 4.33 5.04
CA ALA A 15 6.90 3.32 3.99
C ALA A 15 6.30 2.01 4.53
N VAL A 16 6.69 1.58 5.73
CA VAL A 16 6.07 0.41 6.40
C VAL A 16 4.57 0.65 6.64
N GLY A 17 4.21 1.84 7.13
CA GLY A 17 2.81 2.22 7.33
C GLY A 17 2.02 2.25 6.02
N GLY A 18 2.60 2.81 4.96
CA GLY A 18 2.01 2.83 3.62
C GLY A 18 1.79 1.43 3.05
N LEU A 19 2.75 0.53 3.25
CA LEU A 19 2.67 -0.86 2.83
C LEU A 19 1.55 -1.59 3.57
N ALA A 20 1.50 -1.47 4.90
CA ALA A 20 0.46 -2.09 5.72
C ALA A 20 -0.94 -1.56 5.34
N GLY A 21 -1.07 -0.24 5.16
CA GLY A 21 -2.32 0.38 4.73
C GLY A 21 -2.79 -0.10 3.35
N SER A 22 -1.86 -0.25 2.41
CA SER A 22 -2.16 -0.75 1.07
C SER A 22 -2.64 -2.20 1.08
N VAL A 23 -2.01 -3.06 1.89
CA VAL A 23 -2.44 -4.45 2.08
C VAL A 23 -3.84 -4.52 2.70
N LEU A 24 -4.10 -3.72 3.74
CA LEU A 24 -5.42 -3.68 4.38
C LEU A 24 -6.51 -3.20 3.41
N LEU A 25 -6.19 -2.21 2.56
CA LEU A 25 -7.10 -1.73 1.54
C LEU A 25 -7.45 -2.83 0.52
N ALA A 26 -6.45 -3.58 0.05
CA ALA A 26 -6.66 -4.70 -0.87
C ALA A 26 -7.49 -5.84 -0.24
N LEU A 27 -7.23 -6.14 1.04
CA LEU A 27 -8.02 -7.14 1.78
C LEU A 27 -9.48 -6.70 1.93
N ALA A 28 -9.72 -5.41 2.18
CA ALA A 28 -11.08 -4.87 2.25
C ALA A 28 -11.78 -4.95 0.87
N GLY A 29 -11.07 -4.63 -0.21
CA GLY A 29 -11.61 -4.66 -1.57
C GLY A 29 -12.09 -6.04 -2.01
N MET A 30 -11.44 -7.13 -1.58
CA MET A 30 -11.89 -8.52 -1.87
C MET A 30 -13.36 -8.78 -1.50
N PHE A 31 -13.89 -8.10 -0.50
CA PHE A 31 -15.25 -8.28 -0.01
C PHE A 31 -16.11 -7.02 -0.11
N ALA A 32 -15.61 -5.94 -0.72
CA ALA A 32 -16.29 -4.65 -0.72
C ALA A 32 -17.44 -4.55 -1.72
N VAL A 33 -17.47 -5.37 -2.77
CA VAL A 33 -18.52 -5.28 -3.81
C VAL A 33 -19.93 -5.58 -3.26
N PRO A 34 -20.19 -6.68 -2.53
CA PRO A 34 -21.54 -6.95 -2.01
C PRO A 34 -22.06 -5.86 -1.05
N PRO A 35 -21.30 -5.38 -0.04
CA PRO A 35 -21.73 -4.28 0.82
C PRO A 35 -22.06 -3.00 0.06
N LEU A 36 -21.28 -2.64 -0.96
CA LEU A 36 -21.56 -1.47 -1.80
C LEU A 36 -22.87 -1.63 -2.57
N MET A 37 -23.16 -2.84 -3.06
CA MET A 37 -24.43 -3.13 -3.71
C MET A 37 -25.62 -3.08 -2.73
N ASP A 38 -25.44 -3.54 -1.49
CA ASP A 38 -26.47 -3.44 -0.42
C ASP A 38 -26.79 -1.98 -0.07
N MET A 39 -25.84 -1.06 -0.29
CA MET A 39 -26.05 0.40 -0.18
C MET A 39 -26.77 1.02 -1.38
N GLY A 40 -27.18 0.21 -2.37
CA GLY A 40 -27.96 0.63 -3.54
C GLY A 40 -27.11 0.96 -4.77
N LEU A 41 -25.80 0.69 -4.76
CA LEU A 41 -24.96 0.86 -5.95
C LEU A 41 -25.24 -0.27 -6.96
N SER A 42 -25.24 0.08 -8.24
CA SER A 42 -25.21 -0.95 -9.29
C SER A 42 -23.89 -1.73 -9.25
N PHE A 43 -23.92 -3.00 -9.67
CA PHE A 43 -22.73 -3.84 -9.73
C PHE A 43 -21.57 -3.16 -10.47
N THR A 44 -21.82 -2.57 -11.64
CA THR A 44 -20.77 -1.91 -12.44
C THR A 44 -20.10 -0.79 -11.67
N VAL A 45 -20.88 0.04 -10.96
CA VAL A 45 -20.33 1.15 -10.18
C VAL A 45 -19.55 0.63 -8.97
N ALA A 46 -20.10 -0.33 -8.23
CA ALA A 46 -19.42 -0.96 -7.10
C ALA A 46 -18.10 -1.63 -7.52
N PHE A 47 -18.12 -2.38 -8.62
CA PHE A 47 -16.95 -3.04 -9.18
C PHE A 47 -15.87 -2.03 -9.60
N VAL A 48 -16.23 -0.98 -10.34
CA VAL A 48 -15.28 0.06 -10.77
C VAL A 48 -14.67 0.78 -9.57
N ALA A 49 -15.46 1.09 -8.54
CA ALA A 49 -14.97 1.72 -7.32
C ALA A 49 -13.93 0.83 -6.62
N VAL A 50 -14.25 -0.46 -6.43
CA VAL A 50 -13.32 -1.43 -5.81
C VAL A 50 -12.07 -1.62 -6.68
N ALA A 51 -12.23 -1.82 -8.00
CA ALA A 51 -11.10 -2.00 -8.90
C ALA A 51 -10.15 -0.78 -8.89
N THR A 52 -10.69 0.44 -8.82
CA THR A 52 -9.88 1.66 -8.71
C THR A 52 -9.11 1.70 -7.38
N ALA A 53 -9.77 1.33 -6.28
CA ALA A 53 -9.12 1.24 -4.97
C ALA A 53 -8.00 0.18 -4.95
N GLU A 54 -8.22 -0.99 -5.58
CA GLU A 54 -7.22 -2.06 -5.72
C GLU A 54 -6.00 -1.62 -6.54
N VAL A 55 -6.22 -0.91 -7.65
CA VAL A 55 -5.12 -0.31 -8.43
C VAL A 55 -4.34 0.67 -7.56
N GLY A 56 -5.03 1.50 -6.78
CA GLY A 56 -4.41 2.41 -5.81
C GLY A 56 -3.59 1.68 -4.75
N ALA A 57 -4.12 0.58 -4.20
CA ALA A 57 -3.41 -0.28 -3.25
C ALA A 57 -2.14 -0.88 -3.87
N ALA A 58 -2.22 -1.39 -5.11
CA ALA A 58 -1.07 -1.93 -5.82
C ALA A 58 0.03 -0.87 -6.03
N VAL A 59 -0.34 0.35 -6.43
CA VAL A 59 0.60 1.47 -6.54
C VAL A 59 1.20 1.80 -5.17
N GLY A 60 0.38 1.83 -4.12
CA GLY A 60 0.82 2.08 -2.75
C GLY A 60 1.84 1.06 -2.26
N VAL A 61 1.63 -0.23 -2.56
CA VAL A 61 2.61 -1.30 -2.30
C VAL A 61 3.93 -1.01 -3.02
N VAL A 62 3.90 -0.74 -4.32
CA VAL A 62 5.11 -0.48 -5.11
C VAL A 62 5.88 0.72 -4.55
N VAL A 63 5.21 1.85 -4.33
CA VAL A 63 5.86 3.06 -3.80
C VAL A 63 6.45 2.80 -2.41
N SER A 64 5.71 2.12 -1.54
CA SER A 64 6.17 1.80 -0.19
C SER A 64 7.36 0.85 -0.20
N THR A 65 7.36 -0.16 -1.07
CA THR A 65 8.49 -1.09 -1.22
C THR A 65 9.74 -0.37 -1.75
N LEU A 66 9.58 0.53 -2.73
CA LEU A 66 10.70 1.32 -3.26
C LEU A 66 11.31 2.28 -2.24
N ASN A 67 10.56 2.66 -1.20
CA ASN A 67 11.01 3.59 -0.15
C ASN A 67 11.18 2.89 1.21
N LEU A 68 11.21 1.55 1.25
CA LEU A 68 11.15 0.78 2.50
C LEU A 68 12.39 1.01 3.37
N TYR A 69 13.55 1.17 2.72
CA TYR A 69 14.79 1.54 3.36
C TYR A 69 15.17 2.95 2.96
N ASP A 70 15.60 3.73 3.95
CA ASP A 70 16.19 5.04 3.76
C ASP A 70 17.71 4.84 3.62
N ASP A 71 18.24 5.22 2.46
CA ASP A 71 19.67 5.07 2.13
C ASP A 71 20.53 6.15 2.80
N GLY A 72 20.01 6.83 3.84
CA GLY A 72 20.75 7.86 4.60
C GLY A 72 20.85 9.20 3.86
N GLY A 73 19.84 9.55 3.05
CA GLY A 73 19.85 10.74 2.21
C GLY A 73 19.23 11.98 2.84
N LEU A 74 19.81 12.50 3.94
CA LEU A 74 19.92 13.93 4.30
C LEU A 74 21.05 14.14 5.32
#